data_AF-A0A352Y0U9-F1
#
_entry.id   AF-A0A352Y0U9-F1
#
_cell.length_a   1.000
_cell.length_b   1.000
_cell.length_c   1.000
_cell.angle_alpha   90.00
_cell.angle_beta   90.00
_cell.angle_gamma   90.00
#
_symmetry.space_group_name_H-M   'P 1'
#
loop_
_entity.id
_entity.type
_entity.pdbx_description
1 polymer ?
#
loop_
_entity_poly.entity_id
_entity_poly.type
_entity_poly.pdbx_seq_one_letter_code
_entity_poly.pdbx_strand_id
1 'polypeptide(L)' 'DASKVCLVALVEYLKARGYTLHDTQFLTPHLQILGVTEIPREVYEQRLHKALQIQCTWQE' A
#
# COMPACT_ATOMS: atom_id res chain seq x y z
N ASP A 1 4.25 20.08 -2.16
CA ASP A 1 3.48 18.89 -2.60
C ASP A 1 2.60 18.35 -1.50
N ALA A 2 1.29 18.63 -1.56
CA ALA A 2 0.31 18.09 -0.62
C ALA A 2 0.06 16.58 -0.82
N SER A 3 0.12 16.08 -2.07
CA SER A 3 -0.09 14.68 -2.40
C SER A 3 0.96 13.75 -1.78
N LYS A 4 2.24 14.17 -1.75
CA LYS A 4 3.33 13.42 -1.13
C LYS A 4 3.15 13.30 0.38
N VAL A 5 2.80 14.42 1.05
CA VAL A 5 2.52 14.43 2.49
C VAL A 5 1.33 13.53 2.81
N CYS A 6 0.27 13.60 2.00
CA CYS A 6 -0.91 12.74 2.13
C CYS A 6 -0.53 11.25 2.01
N LEU A 7 0.30 10.87 1.02
CA LEU A 7 0.73 9.48 0.85
C LEU A 7 1.57 8.98 2.03
N VAL A 8 2.49 9.81 2.54
CA VAL A 8 3.30 9.45 3.73
C VAL A 8 2.39 9.24 4.94
N ALA A 9 1.48 10.18 5.21
CA ALA A 9 0.53 10.08 6.31
C ALA A 9 -0.38 8.84 6.18
N LEU A 10 -0.86 8.53 4.97
CA LEU A 10 -1.65 7.33 4.69
C LEU A 10 -0.85 6.06 4.99
N VAL A 11 0.40 5.97 4.53
CA VAL A 11 1.24 4.79 4.76
C VAL A 11 1.52 4.59 6.25
N GLU A 12 1.79 5.66 6.99
CA GLU A 12 1.97 5.61 8.45
C GLU A 12 0.69 5.14 9.15
N TYR A 13 -0.46 5.69 8.77
CA TYR A 13 -1.77 5.33 9.31
C TYR A 13 -2.11 3.85 9.08
N LEU A 14 -1.84 3.34 7.87
CA LEU A 14 -2.03 1.93 7.49
C LEU A 14 -1.10 1.02 8.30
N LYS A 15 0.19 1.35 8.38
CA LYS A 15 1.17 0.55 9.15
C LYS A 15 0.81 0.45 10.62
N ALA A 16 0.41 1.57 11.24
CA ALA A 16 0.02 1.61 12.64
C ALA A 16 -1.18 0.70 12.98
N ARG A 17 -1.97 0.32 11.97
CA ARG A 17 -3.18 -0.52 12.11
C ARG A 17 -3.00 -1.95 11.57
N GLY A 18 -1.77 -2.33 11.23
CA GLY A 18 -1.45 -3.70 10.80
C GLY A 18 -1.73 -3.99 9.32
N TYR A 19 -2.05 -2.98 8.51
CA TYR A 19 -2.16 -3.18 7.07
C TYR A 19 -0.77 -3.47 6.47
N THR A 20 -0.65 -4.52 5.67
CA THR A 20 0.63 -4.96 5.10
C THR A 20 0.73 -4.81 3.58
N LEU A 21 -0.36 -4.44 2.92
CA LEU A 21 -0.43 -4.28 1.47
C LEU A 21 -1.19 -2.98 1.13
N HIS A 22 -0.55 -2.11 0.35
CA HIS A 22 -1.15 -0.92 -0.23
C HIS A 22 -0.98 -1.03 -1.75
N ASP A 23 -2.08 -1.25 -2.45
CA ASP A 23 -2.14 -1.45 -3.88
C ASP A 23 -2.55 -0.17 -4.59
N THR A 24 -1.80 0.24 -5.62
CA THR A 24 -2.07 1.43 -6.44
C THR A 24 -2.61 1.09 -7.83
N GLN A 25 -2.93 -0.19 -8.08
CA GLN A 25 -3.45 -0.77 -9.32
C GLN A 25 -2.52 -0.67 -10.54
N PHE A 26 -2.03 0.53 -10.86
CA PHE A 26 -1.13 0.83 -11.96
C PHE A 26 0.08 1.63 -11.49
N LEU A 27 1.23 1.33 -12.06
CA LEU A 27 2.41 2.15 -11.86
C LEU A 27 2.36 3.40 -12.73
N THR A 28 2.74 4.53 -12.16
CA THR A 28 2.98 5.77 -12.91
C THR A 28 4.36 6.31 -12.55
N PRO A 29 4.98 7.14 -13.42
CA PRO A 29 6.25 7.79 -13.08
C PRO A 29 6.21 8.57 -11.76
N HIS A 30 5.05 9.16 -11.42
CA HIS A 30 4.87 9.86 -10.15
C HIS A 30 4.86 8.91 -8.94
N LEU A 31 4.31 7.70 -9.09
CA LEU A 31 4.30 6.70 -8.02
C LEU A 31 5.66 6.02 -7.84
N GLN A 32 6.43 5.85 -8.92
CA GLN A 32 7.80 5.31 -8.85
C GLN A 32 8.70 6.16 -7.96
N ILE A 33 8.66 7.49 -8.12
CA ILE A 33 9.46 8.41 -7.28
C ILE A 33 9.00 8.41 -5.82
N LEU A 34 7.80 7.88 -5.52
CA LEU A 34 7.25 7.73 -4.18
C LEU A 34 7.51 6.35 -3.57
N GLY A 35 8.27 5.49 -4.26
CA GLY A 35 8.68 4.17 -3.77
C GLY A 35 7.71 3.04 -4.10
N VAL A 36 6.70 3.28 -4.95
CA VAL A 36 5.83 2.21 -5.47
C VAL A 36 6.62 1.35 -6.46
N THR A 37 6.47 0.03 -6.36
CA THR A 37 7.17 -0.95 -7.20
C THR A 37 6.16 -1.88 -7.86
N GLU A 38 6.45 -2.25 -9.11
CA GLU A 38 5.74 -3.34 -9.77
C GLU A 38 6.29 -4.69 -9.33
N ILE A 39 5.38 -5.65 -9.22
CA ILE A 39 5.69 -7.04 -8.90
C ILE A 39 4.95 -7.97 -9.87
N PRO A 40 5.46 -9.18 -10.14
CA PRO A 40 4.72 -10.17 -10.91
C PRO A 40 3.36 -10.47 -10.27
N ARG A 41 2.36 -10.73 -11.11
CA ARG A 41 0.98 -11.01 -10.67
C ARG A 41 0.90 -12.12 -9.62
N GLU A 42 1.63 -13.21 -9.82
CA GLU A 42 1.66 -14.33 -8.87
C GLU A 42 2.16 -13.88 -7.47
N VAL A 43 3.18 -13.02 -7.43
CA VAL A 43 3.70 -12.46 -6.18
C VAL A 43 2.67 -11.53 -5.52
N TYR A 44 1.95 -10.74 -6.32
CA TYR A 44 0.83 -9.93 -5.82
C TYR A 44 -0.26 -10.80 -5.20
N GLU A 45 -0.72 -11.84 -5.89
CA GLU A 45 -1.79 -12.73 -5.42
C GLU A 45 -1.37 -13.43 -4.11
N GLN A 46 -0.12 -13.87 -3.99
CA GLN A 46 0.42 -14.42 -2.74
C GLN A 46 0.44 -13.40 -1.59
N ARG A 47 0.84 -12.14 -1.86
CA ARG A 47 0.83 -11.06 -0.85
C ARG A 47 -0.59 -10.67 -0.45
N LEU A 48 -1.50 -10.59 -1.41
CA LEU A 48 -2.91 -10.30 -1.20
C LEU A 48 -3.56 -11.38 -0.33
N HIS A 49 -3.34 -12.66 -0.65
CA HIS A 49 -3.89 -13.76 0.14
C HIS A 49 -3.44 -13.66 1.61
N LYS A 50 -2.16 -13.35 1.86
CA LYS A 50 -1.62 -13.12 3.21
C LYS A 50 -2.26 -11.91 3.88
N ALA A 51 -2.36 -10.78 3.17
CA ALA A 51 -2.94 -9.54 3.70
C ALA A 51 -4.40 -9.72 4.12
N LEU A 52 -5.19 -10.50 3.36
CA LEU A 52 -6.59 -10.81 3.66
C LEU A 52 -6.79 -11.66 4.93
N GLN A 53 -5.74 -12.32 5.44
CA GLN A 53 -5.80 -13.06 6.70
C GLN A 53 -5.55 -12.16 7.93
N ILE A 54 -5.08 -10.92 7.73
CA ILE A 54 -4.74 -10.01 8.81
C ILE A 54 -5.98 -9.25 9.24
N GLN A 55 -6.27 -9.27 10.53
CA GLN A 55 -7.31 -8.44 11.13
C GLN A 55 -6.75 -7.02 11.31
N CYS A 56 -7.22 -6.09 10.49
CA CYS A 56 -6.90 -4.67 10.56
C CYS A 56 -8.21 -3.86 10.51
N THR A 57 -8.27 -2.77 11.26
CA THR A 57 -9.49 -1.94 11.35
C THR A 57 -9.20 -0.53 10.88
N TRP A 58 -10.03 -0.01 9.99
CA TRP A 58 -10.08 1.41 9.67
C TRP A 58 -10.98 2.09 10.72
N GLN A 59 -10.39 2.79 11.68
CA GLN A 59 -11.10 3.49 12.74
C GLN A 59 -10.92 4.99 12.56
N GLU A 60 -12.02 5.73 12.50
CA GLU A 60 -12.04 7.20 12.45
C GLU A 60 -11.31 7.84 13.63
#